data_AF-A0A8T5MIN1-F1
#
_entry.id   AF-A0A8T5MIN1-F1
#
_cell.length_a   1.000
_cell.length_b   1.000
_cell.length_c   1.000
_cell.angle_alpha   90.00
_cell.angle_beta   90.00
_cell.angle_gamma   90.00
#
_symmetry.space_group_name_H-M   'P 1'
#
loop_
_entity.id
_entity.type
_entity.pdbx_description
1 polymer ?
#
loop_
_entity_poly.entity_id
_entity_poly.type
_entity_poly.pdbx_seq_one_letter_code
_entity_poly.pdbx_strand_id
1 'polypeptide(L)'
;MAAKGNLKKKAKVSKKAKKGSDDIGDIARKLLENADKDAYYLRDKAIRNLGELKDNLHEFTEHEAQWVADWIEYLGDNKTAAKIRKIPSDFEKTIVDRYEELKKFVK
;
A
#
# COMPACT_ATOMS: atom_id res chain seq x y z
N MET A 1 -14.73 -30.21 -36.29
CA MET A 1 -15.66 -29.80 -35.21
C MET A 1 -14.86 -29.14 -34.10
N ALA A 2 -15.31 -27.95 -33.68
CA ALA A 2 -14.61 -27.04 -32.77
C ALA A 2 -14.92 -27.33 -31.30
N ALA A 3 -13.97 -27.02 -30.41
CA ALA A 3 -14.22 -26.29 -29.17
C ALA A 3 -12.90 -25.78 -28.58
N LYS A 4 -12.84 -24.45 -28.44
CA LYS A 4 -11.73 -23.64 -27.94
C LYS A 4 -11.69 -23.64 -26.41
N GLY A 5 -10.47 -23.55 -25.86
CA GLY A 5 -10.13 -22.66 -24.74
C GLY A 5 -10.43 -23.14 -23.31
N ASN A 6 -9.39 -23.19 -22.46
CA ASN A 6 -9.36 -22.24 -21.34
C ASN A 6 -7.96 -22.13 -20.71
N LEU A 7 -7.31 -21.00 -21.00
CA LEU A 7 -6.06 -20.55 -20.40
C LEU A 7 -6.35 -20.06 -18.97
N LYS A 8 -6.43 -20.96 -17.98
CA LYS A 8 -6.43 -20.54 -16.57
C LYS A 8 -5.00 -20.19 -16.16
N LYS A 9 -4.63 -18.93 -16.41
CA LYS A 9 -3.49 -18.24 -15.81
C LYS A 9 -3.62 -18.34 -14.28
N LYS A 10 -3.12 -19.43 -13.70
CA LYS A 10 -2.82 -19.47 -12.27
C LYS A 10 -1.61 -18.56 -12.09
N ALA A 11 -1.87 -17.33 -11.65
CA ALA A 11 -0.87 -16.44 -11.12
C ALA A 11 0.04 -17.28 -10.20
N LYS A 12 1.32 -17.39 -10.58
CA LYS A 12 2.34 -18.00 -9.75
C LYS A 12 2.47 -17.10 -8.53
N VAL A 13 1.69 -17.38 -7.48
CA VAL A 13 1.95 -16.90 -6.12
C VAL A 13 3.34 -17.41 -5.79
N SER A 14 4.31 -16.52 -6.00
CA SER A 14 5.70 -16.73 -5.64
C SER A 14 5.72 -16.68 -4.12
N LYS A 15 5.63 -17.86 -3.49
CA LYS A 15 6.02 -18.09 -2.10
C LYS A 15 7.49 -17.66 -1.94
N LYS A 16 7.72 -16.39 -1.66
CA LYS A 16 8.96 -15.92 -1.06
C LYS A 16 8.59 -15.26 0.25
N ALA A 17 8.47 -16.10 1.27
CA ALA A 17 8.57 -15.68 2.66
C ALA A 17 9.93 -14.98 2.82
N LYS A 18 9.96 -13.66 2.62
CA LYS A 18 11.11 -12.83 2.93
C LYS A 18 10.81 -12.16 4.25
N LYS A 19 11.33 -12.81 5.29
CA LYS A 19 11.70 -12.26 6.61
C LYS A 19 11.47 -10.75 6.67
N GLY A 20 10.50 -10.32 7.48
CA GLY A 20 10.22 -8.92 7.72
C GLY A 20 11.47 -8.23 8.24
N SER A 21 12.23 -7.63 7.34
CA SER A 21 13.19 -6.62 7.69
C SER A 21 12.41 -5.32 7.63
N ASP A 22 12.40 -4.58 8.72
CA ASP A 22 11.98 -3.18 8.87
C ASP A 22 12.87 -2.24 8.01
N ASP A 23 13.36 -2.75 6.88
CA ASP A 23 14.30 -2.12 5.99
C ASP A 23 13.51 -1.14 5.13
N ILE A 24 13.73 0.13 5.40
CA ILE A 24 13.02 1.25 4.78
C ILE A 24 13.10 1.19 3.25
N GLY A 25 14.15 0.61 2.65
CA GLY A 25 14.26 0.43 1.21
C GLY A 25 13.30 -0.63 0.64
N ASP A 26 13.12 -1.74 1.35
CA ASP A 26 12.15 -2.78 0.94
C ASP A 26 10.70 -2.29 1.15
N ILE A 27 10.46 -1.54 2.24
CA ILE A 27 9.19 -0.86 2.51
C ILE A 27 8.90 0.18 1.41
N ALA A 28 9.87 1.02 1.04
CA ALA A 28 9.71 2.03 0.01
C ALA A 28 9.38 1.40 -1.35
N ARG A 29 10.09 0.34 -1.73
CA ARG A 29 9.79 -0.38 -2.98
C ARG A 29 8.41 -1.02 -2.97
N LYS A 30 7.97 -1.59 -1.85
CA LYS A 30 6.61 -2.16 -1.72
C LYS A 30 5.51 -1.11 -1.76
N LEU A 31 5.74 0.05 -1.13
CA LEU A 31 4.78 1.14 -1.03
C LEU A 31 4.74 2.00 -2.30
N LEU A 32 5.83 2.14 -3.05
CA LEU A 32 5.94 3.06 -4.19
C LEU A 32 6.02 2.37 -5.55
N GLU A 33 6.76 1.26 -5.70
CA GLU A 33 6.94 0.60 -7.01
C GLU A 33 5.81 -0.38 -7.37
N ASN A 34 4.79 -0.52 -6.52
CA ASN A 34 3.59 -1.31 -6.87
C ASN A 34 3.97 -2.77 -7.21
N ALA A 35 4.89 -3.34 -6.42
CA ALA A 35 5.46 -4.67 -6.66
C ALA A 35 4.40 -5.77 -6.46
N ASP A 36 3.71 -6.15 -7.54
CA ASP A 36 2.82 -7.32 -7.63
C ASP A 36 1.63 -7.36 -6.64
N LYS A 37 1.26 -6.23 -6.02
CA LYS A 37 0.14 -6.17 -5.07
C LYS A 37 -1.13 -5.64 -5.73
N ASP A 38 -2.27 -6.24 -5.37
CA ASP A 38 -3.59 -5.79 -5.81
C ASP A 38 -3.85 -4.35 -5.36
N ALA A 39 -4.46 -3.58 -6.26
CA ALA A 39 -4.95 -2.25 -5.93
C ALA A 39 -5.94 -2.35 -4.78
N TYR A 40 -5.80 -1.51 -3.77
CA TYR A 40 -6.79 -1.45 -2.72
C TYR A 40 -7.88 -0.46 -3.13
N TYR A 41 -9.12 -0.96 -3.22
CA TYR A 41 -10.28 -0.13 -3.55
C TYR A 41 -10.84 0.53 -2.28
N LEU A 42 -10.82 1.85 -2.21
CA LEU A 42 -11.59 2.62 -1.25
C LEU A 42 -12.83 3.19 -1.94
N ARG A 43 -14.01 2.74 -1.51
CA ARG A 43 -15.30 3.02 -2.17
C ARG A 43 -15.25 2.60 -3.64
N ASP A 44 -14.85 3.51 -4.53
CA ASP A 44 -14.72 3.31 -5.98
C ASP A 44 -13.30 3.64 -6.52
N LYS A 45 -12.38 4.06 -5.64
CA LYS A 45 -11.01 4.45 -6.03
C LYS A 45 -10.03 3.34 -5.79
N ALA A 46 -9.33 2.94 -6.86
CA ALA A 46 -8.22 2.01 -6.79
C ALA A 46 -6.94 2.76 -6.37
N ILE A 47 -6.50 2.58 -5.12
CA ILE A 47 -5.22 3.06 -4.61
C ILE A 47 -4.20 1.94 -4.79
N ARG A 48 -3.19 2.13 -5.64
CA ARG A 48 -2.21 1.07 -5.94
C ARG A 48 -0.89 1.26 -5.20
N ASN A 49 -0.56 2.48 -4.81
CA ASN A 49 0.68 2.82 -4.13
C ASN A 49 0.51 4.05 -3.22
N LEU A 50 1.49 4.28 -2.34
CA LEU A 50 1.48 5.37 -1.36
C LEU A 50 1.46 6.75 -2.03
N GLY A 51 2.00 6.88 -3.25
CA GLY A 51 1.91 8.12 -4.02
C GLY A 51 0.46 8.44 -4.42
N GLU A 52 -0.25 7.46 -4.98
CA GLU A 52 -1.68 7.61 -5.26
C GLU A 52 -2.49 7.86 -3.99
N LEU A 53 -2.16 7.20 -2.88
CA LEU A 53 -2.79 7.51 -1.59
C LEU A 53 -2.57 8.98 -1.24
N LYS A 54 -1.31 9.45 -1.25
CA LYS A 54 -0.93 10.82 -0.94
C LYS A 54 -1.70 11.84 -1.79
N ASP A 55 -1.78 11.62 -3.11
CA ASP A 55 -2.44 12.57 -4.01
C ASP A 55 -3.96 12.61 -3.82
N ASN A 56 -4.57 11.53 -3.31
CA ASN A 56 -6.00 11.46 -3.03
C ASN A 56 -6.34 11.72 -1.55
N LEU A 57 -5.37 11.96 -0.64
CA LEU A 57 -5.59 12.09 0.82
C LEU A 57 -6.70 13.08 1.20
N HIS A 58 -6.83 14.17 0.44
CA HIS A 58 -7.84 15.21 0.64
C HIS A 58 -9.29 14.71 0.51
N GLU A 59 -9.51 13.54 -0.09
CA GLU A 59 -10.81 12.90 -0.21
C GLU A 59 -11.10 11.88 0.90
N PHE A 60 -10.09 11.58 1.73
CA PHE A 60 -10.22 10.68 2.86
C PHE A 60 -10.63 11.46 4.09
N THR A 61 -11.54 10.87 4.87
CA THR A 61 -11.97 11.42 6.15
C THR A 61 -11.27 10.69 7.31
N GLU A 62 -11.40 11.22 8.53
CA GLU A 62 -10.88 10.56 9.74
C GLU A 62 -11.45 9.15 9.93
N HIS A 63 -12.66 8.88 9.41
CA HIS A 63 -13.25 7.54 9.39
C HIS A 63 -12.47 6.55 8.53
N GLU A 64 -11.80 7.04 7.49
CA GLU A 64 -10.97 6.25 6.58
C GLU A 64 -9.51 6.19 7.05
N ALA A 65 -9.10 6.98 8.05
CA ALA A 65 -7.77 6.90 8.64
C ALA A 65 -7.47 5.51 9.23
N GLN A 66 -8.47 4.89 9.87
CA GLN A 66 -8.36 3.50 10.36
C GLN A 66 -8.01 2.55 9.22
N TRP A 67 -8.72 2.67 8.10
CA TRP A 67 -8.51 1.87 6.91
C TRP A 67 -7.13 2.12 6.28
N VAL A 68 -6.68 3.38 6.25
CA VAL A 68 -5.34 3.72 5.76
C VAL A 68 -4.30 3.02 6.61
N ALA A 69 -4.46 3.00 7.94
CA ALA A 69 -3.55 2.29 8.82
C ALA A 69 -3.50 0.78 8.53
N ASP A 70 -4.65 0.12 8.36
CA ASP A 70 -4.71 -1.31 8.01
C ASP A 70 -4.00 -1.61 6.68
N TRP A 71 -4.18 -0.74 5.68
CA TRP A 71 -3.49 -0.90 4.40
C TRP A 71 -1.97 -0.72 4.51
N ILE A 72 -1.53 0.30 5.24
CA ILE A 72 -0.11 0.57 5.48
C ILE A 72 0.54 -0.58 6.28
N GLU A 73 -0.18 -1.15 7.25
CA GLU A 73 0.24 -2.35 8.00
C GLU A 73 0.38 -3.57 7.07
N TYR A 74 -0.60 -3.78 6.17
CA TYR A 74 -0.56 -4.84 5.16
C TYR A 74 0.63 -4.69 4.18
N LEU A 75 1.07 -3.46 3.91
CA LEU A 75 2.26 -3.20 3.10
C LEU A 75 3.56 -3.46 3.85
N GLY A 76 3.51 -3.62 5.17
CA GLY A 76 4.62 -3.99 6.05
C GLY A 76 5.10 -2.86 6.93
N ASP A 77 4.43 -1.70 6.95
CA ASP A 77 4.83 -0.51 7.69
C ASP A 77 3.99 -0.36 8.97
N ASN A 78 4.27 -1.23 9.93
CA ASN A 78 3.53 -1.29 11.21
C ASN A 78 3.67 0.02 12.02
N LYS A 79 4.81 0.71 11.90
CA LYS A 79 5.09 1.95 12.64
C LYS A 79 4.18 3.08 12.20
N THR A 80 4.07 3.28 10.88
CA THR A 80 3.20 4.32 10.31
C THR A 80 1.73 3.99 10.60
N ALA A 81 1.33 2.73 10.44
CA ALA A 81 -0.02 2.28 10.77
C ALA A 81 -0.39 2.56 12.24
N ALA A 82 0.48 2.21 13.19
CA ALA A 82 0.26 2.47 14.60
C ALA A 82 0.14 3.97 14.91
N LYS A 83 0.94 4.82 14.25
CA LYS A 83 0.87 6.27 14.40
C LYS A 83 -0.47 6.84 13.93
N ILE A 84 -0.96 6.37 12.78
CA ILE A 84 -2.27 6.75 12.24
C ILE A 84 -3.40 6.31 13.17
N ARG A 85 -3.39 5.07 13.67
CA ARG A 85 -4.40 4.60 14.64
C ARG A 85 -4.41 5.41 15.94
N LYS A 86 -3.25 5.95 16.34
CA LYS A 86 -3.10 6.74 17.56
C LYS A 86 -3.58 8.17 17.40
N ILE A 87 -3.39 8.76 16.22
CA ILE A 87 -3.80 10.12 15.90
C ILE A 87 -4.42 10.13 14.49
N PRO A 88 -5.67 9.65 14.36
CA PRO A 88 -6.33 9.53 13.06
C PRO A 88 -6.54 10.89 12.40
N SER A 89 -6.70 11.97 13.16
CA SER A 89 -6.85 13.33 12.62
C SER A 89 -5.58 13.88 11.94
N ASP A 90 -4.40 13.30 12.20
CA ASP A 90 -3.11 13.70 11.61
C ASP A 90 -2.61 12.69 10.56
N PHE A 91 -3.49 11.79 10.10
CA PHE A 91 -3.10 10.72 9.18
C PHE A 91 -2.56 11.27 7.85
N GLU A 92 -3.15 12.35 7.31
CA GLU A 92 -2.70 12.96 6.06
C GLU A 92 -1.24 13.40 6.17
N LYS A 93 -0.92 14.14 7.22
CA LYS A 93 0.44 14.60 7.50
C LYS A 93 1.40 13.43 7.71
N THR A 94 0.96 12.41 8.44
CA THR A 94 1.76 11.20 8.68
C THR A 94 2.07 10.46 7.38
N ILE A 95 1.12 10.35 6.45
CA ILE A 95 1.33 9.72 5.13
C ILE A 95 2.24 10.57 4.26
N VAL A 96 2.06 11.89 4.23
CA VAL A 96 2.92 12.81 3.45
C VAL A 96 4.37 12.74 3.92
N ASP A 97 4.60 12.83 5.23
CA ASP A 97 5.93 12.75 5.84
C ASP A 97 6.60 11.40 5.53
N ARG A 98 5.85 10.31 5.66
CA ARG A 98 6.34 8.97 5.34
C ARG A 98 6.64 8.82 3.85
N TYR A 99 5.82 9.37 2.97
CA TYR A 99 6.06 9.36 1.53
C TYR A 99 7.34 10.11 1.16
N GLU A 100 7.56 11.30 1.72
CA GLU A 100 8.79 12.09 1.51
C GLU A 100 10.04 11.35 1.99
N GLU A 101 9.93 10.61 3.10
CA GLU A 101 11.01 9.75 3.58
C GLU A 101 11.28 8.60 2.61
N LEU A 102 10.24 7.86 2.23
CA LEU A 102 10.38 6.66 1.37
C LEU A 102 10.78 7.00 -0.07
N LYS A 103 10.34 8.14 -0.62
CA LYS A 103 10.70 8.58 -1.98
C LYS A 103 12.22 8.77 -2.13
N LYS A 104 12.97 9.04 -1.06
CA LYS A 104 14.44 9.13 -1.10
C LYS A 104 15.12 7.79 -1.39
N PHE A 105 14.42 6.68 -1.16
CA PHE A 105 14.94 5.32 -1.33
C PHE A 105 14.55 4.68 -2.66
N VAL A 106 13.66 5.32 -3.43
CA VAL A 106 13.18 4.83 -4.73
C VAL A 106 13.56 5.89 -5.77
N LYS A 107 14.46 5.53 -6.68
CA LYS A 107 15.10 6.45 -7.63
C LYS A 107 14.65 6.16 -9.05
#